data_AF-A0AAD3R972-F1
#
_entry.id   AF-A0AAD3R972-F1
#
_cell.length_a   1.000
_cell.length_b   1.000
_cell.length_c   1.000
_cell.angle_alpha   90.00
_cell.angle_beta   90.00
_cell.angle_gamma   90.00
#
_symmetry.space_group_name_H-M   'P 1'
#
loop_
_entity.id
_entity.type
_entity.pdbx_description
1 polymer ?
#
loop_
_entity_poly.entity_id
_entity_poly.type
_entity_poly.pdbx_seq_one_letter_code
_entity_poly.pdbx_strand_id
1 'polypeptide(L)'
;MSDTERPLPALRKLSYAVGHFLNDLCASMWFTYLLVFYHSVLGFRNTNAGVLLLVGQIADGICTPLIGYESDRTPGCGNYGKRKTWHLVGTLSVVLSFSFIFNQCLGCDSLTPQWASLTYFIPFIIVFQFGWAATQISHLSLIPELVTCEHAKVELTAYRYAFTVIANITVYAVAYLLFHVQASGDDDPLGDVLGPVDIPIFRNLGVDCAGHRPLFSIFFHLGTTGRGLELEEARGGRGGRGWSRRRREEGGSRGPASRRAKTSSSLQ
;
A
#
# COMPACT_ATOMS: atom_id res chain seq x y z
N MET A 1 -7.03 -35.50 -8.88
CA MET A 1 -5.79 -35.12 -8.17
C MET A 1 -6.11 -33.81 -7.46
N SER A 2 -6.40 -33.87 -6.17
CA SER A 2 -6.56 -32.66 -5.35
C SER A 2 -5.16 -32.10 -5.11
N ASP A 3 -4.79 -31.05 -5.83
CA ASP A 3 -3.59 -30.29 -5.50
C ASP A 3 -3.71 -29.89 -4.04
N THR A 4 -2.82 -30.44 -3.21
CA THR A 4 -2.69 -30.06 -1.82
C THR A 4 -2.00 -28.70 -1.82
N GLU A 5 -2.76 -27.67 -2.21
CA GLU A 5 -2.28 -26.30 -2.21
C GLU A 5 -2.02 -25.91 -0.77
N ARG A 6 -0.73 -25.73 -0.42
CA ARG A 6 -0.35 -25.27 0.91
C ARG A 6 -0.89 -23.85 1.07
N PRO A 7 -1.82 -23.60 2.02
CA PRO A 7 -2.33 -22.26 2.24
C PRO A 7 -1.16 -21.34 2.57
N LEU A 8 -1.19 -20.12 2.03
CA LEU A 8 -0.23 -19.08 2.40
C LEU A 8 -0.14 -19.01 3.93
N PRO A 9 1.07 -19.01 4.52
CA PRO A 9 1.24 -18.89 5.96
C PRO A 9 0.46 -17.67 6.46
N ALA A 10 -0.31 -17.82 7.54
CA ALA A 10 -1.13 -16.75 8.12
C ALA A 10 -0.31 -15.47 8.35
N LEU A 11 0.97 -15.62 8.70
CA LEU A 11 1.93 -14.52 8.87
C LEU A 11 2.17 -13.71 7.58
N ARG A 12 2.16 -14.33 6.39
CA ARG A 12 2.27 -13.60 5.11
C ARG A 12 0.97 -12.87 4.78
N LYS A 13 -0.18 -13.50 5.02
CA LYS A 13 -1.50 -12.86 4.87
C LYS A 13 -1.60 -11.63 5.77
N LEU A 14 -1.17 -11.76 7.03
CA LEU A 14 -1.13 -10.67 7.99
C LEU A 14 -0.15 -9.57 7.56
N SER A 15 1.08 -9.92 7.16
CA SER A 15 2.08 -8.95 6.70
C SER A 15 1.58 -8.15 5.50
N TYR A 16 0.88 -8.81 4.56
CA TYR A 16 0.22 -8.15 3.44
C TYR A 16 -0.85 -7.16 3.90
N ALA A 17 -1.78 -7.59 4.77
CA ALA A 17 -2.87 -6.73 5.23
C ALA A 17 -2.37 -5.53 6.07
N VAL A 18 -1.37 -5.76 6.93
CA VAL A 18 -0.72 -4.73 7.77
C VAL A 18 -0.04 -3.65 6.94
N GLY A 19 0.53 -3.98 5.77
CA GLY A 19 1.11 -3.00 4.84
C GLY A 19 0.08 -2.04 4.24
N HIS A 20 -1.19 -2.44 4.15
CA HIS A 20 -2.28 -1.59 3.65
C HIS A 20 -2.89 -0.70 4.73
N PHE A 21 -2.96 -1.22 5.96
CA PHE A 21 -3.66 -0.60 7.08
C PHE A 21 -3.30 0.87 7.28
N LEU A 22 -2.00 1.21 7.24
CA LEU A 22 -1.54 2.59 7.41
C LEU A 22 -1.79 3.48 6.19
N ASN A 23 -1.88 2.91 5.01
CA ASN A 23 -2.30 3.66 3.83
C ASN A 23 -3.77 4.08 3.97
N ASP A 24 -4.61 3.17 4.44
CA ASP A 24 -6.02 3.44 4.73
C ASP A 24 -6.20 4.41 5.90
N LEU A 25 -5.32 4.35 6.91
CA LEU A 25 -5.31 5.30 8.02
C LEU A 25 -5.04 6.74 7.54
N CYS A 26 -4.02 6.93 6.69
CA CYS A 26 -3.74 8.23 6.09
C CYS A 26 -4.88 8.72 5.19
N ALA A 27 -5.45 7.82 4.38
CA ALA A 27 -6.56 8.14 3.48
C ALA A 27 -7.82 8.54 4.26
N SER A 28 -8.13 7.82 5.33
CA SER A 28 -9.23 8.15 6.23
C SER A 28 -9.07 9.55 6.79
N MET A 29 -7.90 9.88 7.35
CA MET A 29 -7.60 11.23 7.84
C MET A 29 -7.68 12.31 6.76
N TRP A 30 -7.22 12.02 5.54
CA TRP A 30 -7.36 12.92 4.40
C TRP A 30 -8.82 13.25 4.11
N PHE A 31 -9.70 12.25 4.06
CA PHE A 31 -11.12 12.47 3.75
C PHE A 31 -11.90 13.11 4.90
N THR A 32 -11.56 12.81 6.15
CA THR A 32 -12.34 13.26 7.32
C THR A 32 -11.86 14.60 7.88
N TYR A 33 -10.54 14.81 7.97
CA TYR A 33 -9.96 15.91 8.74
C TYR A 33 -9.33 17.02 7.90
N LEU A 34 -9.04 16.79 6.62
CA LEU A 34 -8.42 17.82 5.78
C LEU A 34 -9.26 19.11 5.76
N LEU A 35 -10.53 19.03 5.36
CA LEU A 35 -11.38 20.22 5.28
C LEU A 35 -11.52 20.93 6.64
N VAL A 36 -11.66 20.16 7.70
CA VAL A 36 -11.78 20.65 9.08
C VAL A 36 -10.51 21.39 9.50
N PHE A 37 -9.33 20.81 9.23
CA PHE A 37 -8.05 21.42 9.53
C PHE A 37 -7.84 22.73 8.78
N TYR A 38 -8.08 22.75 7.47
CA TYR A 38 -7.86 23.98 6.70
C TYR A 38 -8.88 25.08 7.04
N HIS A 39 -10.17 24.75 7.15
CA HIS A 39 -11.20 25.74 7.44
C HIS A 39 -11.22 26.18 8.90
N SER A 40 -11.38 25.25 9.83
CA SER A 40 -11.61 25.59 11.24
C SER A 40 -10.31 25.88 11.99
N VAL A 41 -9.24 25.10 11.74
CA VAL A 41 -7.97 25.24 12.48
C VAL A 41 -7.09 26.34 11.89
N LEU A 42 -6.89 26.35 10.56
CA LEU A 42 -6.08 27.38 9.88
C LEU A 42 -6.87 28.63 9.47
N GLY A 43 -8.20 28.65 9.67
CA GLY A 43 -9.05 29.81 9.36
C GLY A 43 -9.19 30.09 7.86
N PHE A 44 -8.96 29.10 6.99
CA PHE A 44 -9.09 29.31 5.55
C PHE A 44 -10.56 29.51 5.17
N ARG A 45 -10.85 30.43 4.24
CA ARG A 45 -12.18 30.47 3.60
C ARG A 45 -12.60 29.08 3.09
N ASN A 46 -13.86 28.71 3.32
CA ASN A 46 -14.45 27.43 2.87
C ASN A 46 -14.13 27.08 1.41
N THR A 47 -14.21 28.05 0.50
CA THR A 47 -13.88 27.88 -0.92
C THR A 47 -12.45 27.40 -1.12
N ASN A 48 -11.50 27.96 -0.37
CA ASN A 48 -10.07 27.67 -0.52
C ASN A 48 -9.71 26.28 0.06
N ALA A 49 -10.32 25.90 1.20
CA ALA A 49 -10.21 24.54 1.72
C ALA A 49 -10.79 23.51 0.72
N GLY A 50 -11.95 23.82 0.12
CA GLY A 50 -12.56 23.01 -0.93
C GLY A 50 -11.69 22.89 -2.19
N VAL A 51 -11.01 23.97 -2.59
CA VAL A 51 -10.06 23.95 -3.72
C VAL A 51 -8.89 23.01 -3.45
N LEU A 52 -8.31 23.01 -2.24
CA LEU A 52 -7.24 22.07 -1.89
C LEU A 52 -7.70 20.61 -1.99
N LEU A 53 -8.90 20.31 -1.48
CA LEU A 53 -9.47 18.97 -1.60
C LEU A 53 -9.70 18.60 -3.08
N LEU A 54 -10.25 19.50 -3.88
CA LEU A 54 -10.50 19.31 -5.31
C LEU A 54 -9.20 19.04 -6.08
N VAL A 55 -8.14 19.82 -5.82
CA VAL A 55 -6.82 19.60 -6.41
C VAL A 55 -6.31 18.20 -6.08
N GLY A 56 -6.52 17.73 -4.83
CA GLY A 56 -6.19 16.37 -4.45
C GLY A 56 -6.97 15.31 -5.24
N GLN A 57 -8.28 15.49 -5.44
CA GLN A 57 -9.09 14.54 -6.23
C GLN A 57 -8.66 14.51 -7.70
N ILE A 58 -8.37 15.67 -8.29
CA ILE A 58 -7.85 15.76 -9.66
C ILE A 58 -6.50 15.07 -9.77
N ALA A 59 -5.59 15.33 -8.82
CA ALA A 59 -4.27 14.72 -8.78
C ALA A 59 -4.37 13.19 -8.67
N ASP A 60 -5.28 12.66 -7.85
CA ASP A 60 -5.50 11.22 -7.72
C ASP A 60 -6.06 10.58 -8.99
N GLY A 61 -7.06 11.23 -9.61
CA GLY A 61 -7.63 10.79 -10.88
C GLY A 61 -6.60 10.72 -12.02
N ILE A 62 -5.56 11.56 -11.98
CA ILE A 62 -4.45 11.55 -12.93
C ILE A 62 -3.36 10.54 -12.51
N CYS A 63 -2.96 10.53 -11.24
CA CYS A 63 -1.88 9.70 -10.73
C CYS A 63 -2.21 8.20 -10.80
N THR A 64 -3.46 7.82 -10.53
CA THR A 64 -3.89 6.42 -10.52
C THR A 64 -3.62 5.70 -11.85
N PRO A 65 -4.11 6.18 -13.02
CA PRO A 65 -3.80 5.52 -14.29
C PRO A 65 -2.32 5.63 -14.68
N LEU A 66 -1.66 6.75 -14.41
CA LEU A 66 -0.24 6.93 -14.70
C LEU A 66 0.62 5.91 -13.96
N ILE A 67 0.41 5.76 -12.65
CA ILE A 67 1.16 4.82 -11.83
C ILE A 67 0.75 3.38 -12.16
N GLY A 68 -0.51 3.12 -12.50
CA GLY A 68 -0.95 1.83 -13.04
C GLY A 68 -0.11 1.41 -14.23
N TYR A 69 -0.02 2.28 -15.23
CA TYR A 69 0.77 2.04 -16.44
C TYR A 69 2.28 1.94 -16.16
N GLU A 70 2.83 2.88 -15.39
CA GLU A 70 4.27 2.94 -15.13
C GLU A 70 4.75 1.78 -14.25
N SER A 71 3.99 1.47 -13.21
CA SER A 71 4.25 0.31 -12.35
C SER A 71 4.16 -1.02 -13.09
N ASP A 72 3.47 -1.06 -14.24
CA ASP A 72 3.39 -2.19 -15.14
C ASP A 72 4.60 -2.34 -16.08
N ARG A 73 5.33 -1.26 -16.36
CA ARG A 73 6.45 -1.26 -17.32
C ARG A 73 7.83 -1.24 -16.68
N THR A 74 8.00 -0.60 -15.52
CA THR A 74 9.33 -0.47 -14.89
C THR A 74 9.79 -1.80 -14.29
N PRO A 75 10.99 -2.32 -14.59
CA PRO A 75 11.48 -3.61 -14.06
C PRO A 75 11.74 -3.64 -12.54
N GLY A 76 11.50 -2.55 -11.81
CA GLY A 76 11.80 -2.42 -10.38
C GLY A 76 13.29 -2.10 -10.10
N CYS A 77 13.63 -1.90 -8.82
CA CYS A 77 15.00 -1.60 -8.41
C CYS A 77 15.74 -2.88 -7.99
N GLY A 78 16.60 -3.39 -8.87
CA GLY A 78 17.43 -4.58 -8.62
C GLY A 78 16.63 -5.84 -8.27
N ASN A 79 17.07 -6.59 -7.26
CA ASN A 79 16.41 -7.82 -6.79
C ASN A 79 15.16 -7.57 -5.91
N TYR A 80 14.75 -6.31 -5.68
CA TYR A 80 13.71 -5.98 -4.71
C TYR A 80 12.28 -6.25 -5.23
N GLY A 81 12.14 -6.52 -6.53
CA GLY A 81 10.86 -6.78 -7.17
C GLY A 81 10.09 -5.50 -7.51
N LYS A 82 9.43 -5.53 -8.66
CA LYS A 82 8.73 -4.40 -9.27
C LYS A 82 7.65 -3.80 -8.38
N ARG A 83 6.72 -4.62 -7.87
CA ARG A 83 5.59 -4.16 -7.04
C ARG A 83 6.04 -3.62 -5.69
N LYS A 84 7.03 -4.24 -5.07
CA LYS A 84 7.60 -3.77 -3.79
C LYS A 84 8.36 -2.46 -3.94
N THR A 85 9.05 -2.26 -5.06
CA THR A 85 9.75 -1.00 -5.33
C THR A 85 8.75 0.17 -5.38
N TRP A 86 7.66 0.02 -6.15
CA TRP A 86 6.63 1.04 -6.26
C TRP A 86 5.87 1.27 -4.94
N HIS A 87 5.64 0.22 -4.17
CA HIS A 87 5.09 0.34 -2.82
C HIS A 87 6.01 1.15 -1.89
N LEU A 88 7.33 0.90 -1.92
CA LEU A 88 8.29 1.64 -1.11
C LEU A 88 8.36 3.13 -1.52
N VAL A 89 8.40 3.40 -2.83
CA VAL A 89 8.40 4.77 -3.36
C VAL A 89 7.15 5.52 -2.90
N GLY A 90 5.97 4.93 -3.06
CA GLY A 90 4.72 5.55 -2.57
C GLY A 90 4.70 5.70 -1.05
N THR A 91 5.32 4.75 -0.32
CA THR A 91 5.43 4.83 1.13
C THR A 91 6.22 6.09 1.53
N LEU A 92 7.41 6.26 0.96
CA LEU A 92 8.30 7.39 1.24
C LEU A 92 7.64 8.73 0.85
N SER A 93 7.01 8.79 -0.32
CA SER A 93 6.33 10.01 -0.78
C SER A 93 5.25 10.47 0.19
N VAL A 94 4.40 9.57 0.68
CA VAL A 94 3.34 9.91 1.65
C VAL A 94 3.92 10.27 3.02
N VAL A 95 4.96 9.59 3.50
CA VAL A 95 5.59 9.96 4.80
C VAL A 95 6.10 11.39 4.76
N LEU A 96 6.75 11.76 3.66
CA LEU A 96 7.26 13.11 3.45
C LEU A 96 6.11 14.11 3.35
N SER A 97 5.17 13.92 2.42
CA SER A 97 4.14 14.93 2.15
C SER A 97 3.11 15.06 3.28
N PHE A 98 2.67 13.96 3.88
CA PHE A 98 1.62 13.95 4.90
C PHE A 98 2.03 14.72 6.16
N SER A 99 3.32 14.67 6.51
CA SER A 99 3.90 15.46 7.61
C SER A 99 3.80 16.97 7.37
N PHE A 100 3.81 17.43 6.12
CA PHE A 100 3.67 18.85 5.76
C PHE A 100 2.22 19.29 5.58
N ILE A 101 1.30 18.40 5.18
CA ILE A 101 -0.12 18.73 4.93
C ILE A 101 -0.84 19.15 6.22
N PHE A 102 -0.53 18.52 7.36
CA PHE A 102 -1.11 18.84 8.67
C PHE A 102 -0.21 19.73 9.54
N ASN A 103 0.83 20.31 8.95
CA ASN A 103 1.67 21.30 9.63
C ASN A 103 1.29 22.71 9.18
N GLN A 104 1.50 23.69 10.05
CA GLN A 104 1.38 25.10 9.67
C GLN A 104 2.43 25.39 8.57
N CYS A 105 2.07 26.20 7.58
CA CYS A 105 3.01 26.52 6.51
C CYS A 105 4.27 27.20 7.06
N LEU A 106 5.43 26.70 6.64
CA LEU A 106 6.73 27.14 7.14
C LEU A 106 7.01 28.56 6.67
N GLY A 107 7.11 29.51 7.60
CA GLY A 107 7.39 30.91 7.29
C GLY A 107 6.16 31.72 6.85
N CYS A 108 4.96 31.22 7.07
CA CYS A 108 3.75 32.04 6.99
C CYS A 108 3.53 32.80 8.30
N ASP A 109 3.38 34.11 8.21
CA ASP A 109 2.92 34.97 9.30
C ASP A 109 1.45 35.32 9.14
N SER A 110 0.86 35.99 10.13
CA SER A 110 -0.52 36.50 10.11
C SER A 110 -0.79 37.48 8.95
N LEU A 111 0.26 38.02 8.34
CA LEU A 111 0.19 38.92 7.18
C LEU A 111 0.27 38.18 5.83
N THR A 112 0.57 36.88 5.82
CA THR A 112 0.71 36.11 4.58
C THR A 112 -0.66 35.92 3.92
N PRO A 113 -0.81 36.31 2.64
CA PRO A 113 -2.08 36.16 1.96
C PRO A 113 -2.38 34.69 1.70
N GLN A 114 -3.65 34.31 1.84
CA GLN A 114 -4.07 32.91 1.79
C GLN A 114 -3.71 32.19 0.47
N TRP A 115 -3.66 32.92 -0.65
CA TRP A 115 -3.25 32.34 -1.95
C TRP A 115 -1.80 31.83 -1.92
N ALA A 116 -0.90 32.48 -1.17
CA ALA A 116 0.47 32.02 -1.04
C ALA A 116 0.55 30.73 -0.24
N SER A 117 -0.25 30.61 0.82
CA SER A 117 -0.37 29.36 1.58
C SER A 117 -0.97 28.24 0.74
N LEU A 118 -1.94 28.52 -0.13
CA LEU A 118 -2.45 27.53 -1.09
C LEU A 118 -1.34 27.00 -2.00
N THR A 119 -0.52 27.89 -2.58
CA THR A 119 0.61 27.51 -3.43
C THR A 119 1.62 26.63 -2.68
N TYR A 120 1.77 26.82 -1.36
CA TYR A 120 2.61 25.97 -0.52
C TYR A 120 2.02 24.55 -0.34
N PHE A 121 0.73 24.42 -0.05
CA PHE A 121 0.11 23.12 0.26
C PHE A 121 -0.15 22.25 -0.97
N ILE A 122 -0.47 22.85 -2.13
CA ILE A 122 -0.76 22.13 -3.39
C ILE A 122 0.31 21.08 -3.76
N PRO A 123 1.62 21.37 -3.81
CA PRO A 123 2.62 20.38 -4.18
C PRO A 123 2.67 19.20 -3.21
N PHE A 124 2.52 19.43 -1.90
CA PHE A 124 2.48 18.33 -0.93
C PHE A 124 1.24 17.46 -1.11
N ILE A 125 0.09 18.07 -1.38
CA ILE A 125 -1.15 17.34 -1.71
C ILE A 125 -0.93 16.46 -2.94
N ILE A 126 -0.36 17.00 -4.02
CA ILE A 126 -0.10 16.22 -5.24
C ILE A 126 0.83 15.03 -4.95
N VAL A 127 1.91 15.24 -4.19
CA VAL A 127 2.85 14.18 -3.80
C VAL A 127 2.18 13.14 -2.91
N PHE A 128 1.28 13.55 -2.00
CA PHE A 128 0.48 12.65 -1.19
C PHE A 128 -0.44 11.77 -2.05
N GLN A 129 -1.18 12.35 -3.00
CA GLN A 129 -2.06 11.60 -3.89
C GLN A 129 -1.29 10.64 -4.79
N PHE A 130 -0.13 11.07 -5.31
CA PHE A 130 0.79 10.20 -6.03
C PHE A 130 1.23 9.01 -5.17
N GLY A 131 1.69 9.26 -3.94
CA GLY A 131 2.20 8.20 -3.08
C GLY A 131 1.09 7.25 -2.59
N TRP A 132 -0.10 7.78 -2.33
CA TRP A 132 -1.29 6.98 -2.01
C TRP A 132 -1.62 6.02 -3.17
N ALA A 133 -1.78 6.54 -4.39
CA ALA A 133 -2.06 5.75 -5.57
C ALA A 133 -0.97 4.70 -5.85
N ALA A 134 0.31 5.06 -5.70
CA ALA A 134 1.43 4.13 -5.85
C ALA A 134 1.38 2.97 -4.86
N THR A 135 1.14 3.24 -3.58
CA THR A 135 0.99 2.17 -2.58
C THR A 135 -0.25 1.31 -2.84
N GLN A 136 -1.38 1.93 -3.20
CA GLN A 136 -2.65 1.25 -3.45
C GLN A 136 -2.54 0.25 -4.60
N ILE A 137 -2.05 0.71 -5.75
CA ILE A 137 -1.94 -0.10 -6.97
C ILE A 137 -0.91 -1.21 -6.79
N SER A 138 0.23 -0.90 -6.16
CA SER A 138 1.28 -1.88 -5.89
C SER A 138 0.81 -2.98 -4.94
N HIS A 139 -0.02 -2.61 -3.96
CA HIS A 139 -0.60 -3.56 -3.02
C HIS A 139 -1.61 -4.49 -3.71
N LEU A 140 -2.57 -3.92 -4.45
CA LEU A 140 -3.58 -4.68 -5.19
C LEU A 140 -2.97 -5.64 -6.23
N SER A 141 -1.94 -5.18 -6.94
CA SER A 141 -1.26 -6.00 -7.95
C SER A 141 -0.42 -7.13 -7.36
N LEU A 142 -0.16 -7.14 -6.05
CA LEU A 142 0.54 -8.23 -5.36
C LEU A 142 -0.39 -9.41 -5.02
N ILE A 143 -1.71 -9.21 -4.97
CA ILE A 143 -2.70 -10.28 -4.71
C ILE A 143 -2.54 -11.45 -5.69
N PRO A 144 -2.64 -11.26 -7.02
CA PRO A 144 -2.55 -12.36 -7.98
C PRO A 144 -1.15 -13.00 -8.03
N GLU A 145 -0.12 -12.34 -7.50
CA GLU A 145 1.24 -12.90 -7.40
C GLU A 145 1.42 -13.76 -6.14
N LEU A 146 0.68 -13.46 -5.07
CA LEU A 146 0.71 -14.21 -3.81
C LEU A 146 -0.15 -15.48 -3.85
N VAL A 147 -1.28 -15.44 -4.55
CA VAL A 147 -2.28 -16.53 -4.61
C VAL A 147 -2.66 -16.88 -6.04
N THR A 148 -2.65 -18.18 -6.35
CA THR A 148 -3.03 -18.74 -7.66
C THR A 148 -4.54 -18.99 -7.76
N CYS A 149 -5.17 -19.46 -6.68
CA CYS A 149 -6.59 -19.81 -6.67
C CYS A 149 -7.52 -18.61 -6.38
N GLU A 150 -8.66 -18.56 -7.09
CA GLU A 150 -9.67 -17.48 -6.96
C GLU A 150 -10.24 -17.37 -5.55
N HIS A 151 -10.51 -18.49 -4.88
CA HIS A 151 -10.99 -18.49 -3.50
C HIS A 151 -10.04 -17.75 -2.55
N ALA A 152 -8.73 -17.96 -2.68
CA ALA A 152 -7.75 -17.29 -1.82
C ALA A 152 -7.56 -15.81 -2.17
N LYS A 153 -7.79 -15.40 -3.43
CA LYS A 153 -7.83 -13.98 -3.84
C LYS A 153 -8.99 -13.24 -3.17
N VAL A 154 -10.18 -13.84 -3.18
CA VAL A 154 -11.36 -13.31 -2.50
C VAL A 154 -11.11 -13.22 -0.99
N GLU A 155 -10.52 -14.27 -0.39
CA GLU A 155 -10.18 -14.28 1.03
C GLU A 155 -9.19 -13.16 1.40
N LEU A 156 -8.09 -12.99 0.65
CA LEU A 156 -7.11 -11.91 0.88
C LEU A 156 -7.75 -10.52 0.74
N THR A 157 -8.63 -10.37 -0.24
CA THR A 157 -9.36 -9.13 -0.49
C THR A 157 -10.31 -8.82 0.67
N ALA A 158 -11.00 -9.83 1.20
CA ALA A 158 -11.87 -9.68 2.38
C ALA A 158 -11.07 -9.25 3.62
N TYR A 159 -9.90 -9.86 3.87
CA TYR A 159 -9.01 -9.41 4.94
C TYR A 159 -8.61 -7.95 4.76
N ARG A 160 -8.18 -7.55 3.55
CA ARG A 160 -7.83 -6.16 3.26
C ARG A 160 -8.95 -5.20 3.65
N TYR A 161 -10.18 -5.46 3.20
CA TYR A 161 -11.34 -4.63 3.54
C TYR A 161 -11.65 -4.60 5.04
N ALA A 162 -11.51 -5.73 5.75
CA ALA A 162 -11.66 -5.75 7.20
C ALA A 162 -10.64 -4.83 7.89
N PHE A 163 -9.38 -4.86 7.46
CA PHE A 163 -8.34 -3.94 7.96
C PHE A 163 -8.63 -2.48 7.59
N THR A 164 -9.16 -2.20 6.40
CA THR A 164 -9.63 -0.85 6.02
C THR A 164 -10.70 -0.34 6.98
N VAL A 165 -11.69 -1.18 7.33
CA VAL A 165 -12.74 -0.81 8.30
C VAL A 165 -12.15 -0.54 9.69
N ILE A 166 -11.24 -1.40 10.16
CA ILE A 166 -10.55 -1.20 11.45
C ILE A 166 -9.73 0.10 11.43
N ALA A 167 -9.06 0.41 10.32
CA ALA A 167 -8.29 1.66 10.17
C ALA A 167 -9.21 2.88 10.33
N ASN A 168 -10.35 2.89 9.63
CA ASN A 168 -11.33 3.97 9.75
C ASN A 168 -11.87 4.10 11.19
N ILE A 169 -12.25 3.00 11.83
CA ILE A 169 -12.71 3.01 13.23
C ILE A 169 -11.62 3.56 14.16
N THR A 170 -10.36 3.17 13.94
CA THR A 170 -9.23 3.64 14.73
C THR A 170 -9.03 5.14 14.57
N VAL A 171 -9.14 5.68 13.35
CA VAL A 171 -9.05 7.13 13.11
C VAL A 171 -10.13 7.89 13.87
N TYR A 172 -11.39 7.42 13.81
CA TYR A 172 -12.47 8.05 14.57
C TYR A 172 -12.29 7.91 16.08
N ALA A 173 -11.85 6.75 16.57
CA ALA A 173 -11.61 6.51 17.99
C ALA A 173 -10.46 7.36 18.54
N VAL A 174 -9.35 7.46 17.79
CA VAL A 174 -8.19 8.29 18.15
C VAL A 174 -8.59 9.75 18.17
N ALA A 175 -9.33 10.23 17.16
CA ALA A 175 -9.82 11.60 17.16
C ALA A 175 -10.75 11.88 18.35
N TYR A 176 -11.72 10.99 18.61
CA TYR A 176 -12.61 11.12 19.77
C TYR A 176 -11.84 11.16 21.09
N LEU A 177 -10.91 10.22 21.30
CA LEU A 177 -10.11 10.15 22.52
C LEU A 177 -9.25 11.40 22.68
N LEU A 178 -8.68 11.91 21.58
CA LEU A 178 -7.84 13.09 21.62
C LEU A 178 -8.65 14.34 21.98
N PHE A 179 -9.84 14.53 21.40
CA PHE A 179 -10.74 15.63 21.78
C PHE A 179 -11.21 15.51 23.23
N HIS A 180 -11.45 14.29 23.73
CA HIS A 180 -12.00 14.07 25.07
C HIS A 180 -10.95 14.15 26.20
N VAL A 181 -9.73 13.66 25.96
CA VAL A 181 -8.61 13.75 26.92
C VAL A 181 -8.19 15.20 27.13
N GLN A 182 -8.28 16.05 26.09
CA GLN A 182 -7.96 17.48 26.19
C GLN A 182 -9.10 18.29 26.86
N ALA A 183 -10.36 17.91 26.61
CA ALA A 183 -11.54 18.49 27.28
C ALA A 183 -11.62 18.20 28.79
N SER A 184 -10.78 17.28 29.30
CA SER A 184 -10.68 17.01 30.74
C SER A 184 -9.78 18.02 31.48
N GLY A 185 -9.16 18.97 30.76
CA GLY A 185 -8.29 20.03 31.31
C GLY A 185 -8.93 21.42 31.38
N ASP A 186 -9.98 21.68 30.61
CA ASP A 186 -10.75 22.92 30.61
C ASP A 186 -12.25 22.57 30.72
N ASP A 187 -12.93 23.10 31.73
CA ASP A 187 -14.37 22.91 31.98
C ASP A 187 -15.23 23.56 30.88
N ASP A 188 -15.24 23.02 29.66
CA ASP A 188 -16.28 23.31 28.67
C ASP A 188 -16.60 22.07 27.80
N PRO A 189 -17.69 21.33 28.09
CA PRO A 189 -18.01 20.07 27.39
C PRO A 189 -18.48 20.27 25.93
N LEU A 190 -18.60 21.52 25.47
CA LEU A 190 -19.15 21.88 24.16
C LEU A 190 -18.71 23.31 23.76
N GLY A 191 -17.45 23.65 24.02
CA GLY A 191 -16.81 24.87 23.52
C GLY A 191 -16.68 24.81 21.99
N ASP A 192 -17.78 25.12 21.30
CA ASP A 192 -17.91 25.17 19.86
C ASP A 192 -16.83 26.06 19.23
N VAL A 193 -16.04 25.43 18.35
CA VAL A 193 -15.16 25.97 17.29
C VAL A 193 -13.71 25.53 17.49
N LEU A 194 -13.35 24.43 16.80
CA LEU A 194 -11.97 24.09 16.46
C LEU A 194 -11.24 25.34 15.96
N GLY A 195 -10.04 25.59 16.47
CA GLY A 195 -9.33 26.83 16.21
C GLY A 195 -7.81 26.66 16.14
N PRO A 196 -7.06 27.77 16.06
CA PRO A 196 -5.60 27.74 15.93
C PRO A 196 -4.87 27.05 17.10
N VAL A 197 -5.53 26.93 18.26
CA VAL A 197 -5.00 26.19 19.43
C VAL A 197 -4.85 24.69 19.15
N ASP A 198 -5.60 24.15 18.19
CA ASP A 198 -5.59 22.73 17.82
C ASP A 198 -4.54 22.40 16.75
N ILE A 199 -3.82 23.39 16.20
CA ILE A 199 -2.73 23.16 15.24
C ILE A 199 -1.73 22.07 15.70
N PRO A 200 -1.17 22.10 16.94
CA PRO A 200 -0.24 21.08 17.39
C PRO A 200 -0.86 19.68 17.47
N ILE A 201 -2.17 19.58 17.73
CA ILE A 201 -2.89 18.32 17.80
C ILE A 201 -2.91 17.64 16.43
N PHE A 202 -3.41 18.35 15.41
CA PHE A 202 -3.50 17.80 14.05
C PHE A 202 -2.12 17.53 13.47
N ARG A 203 -1.14 18.38 13.79
CA ARG A 203 0.26 18.17 13.40
C ARG A 203 0.84 16.91 14.02
N ASN A 204 0.71 16.73 15.33
CA ASN A 204 1.24 15.55 16.02
C ASN A 204 0.57 14.27 15.51
N LEU A 205 -0.76 14.31 15.31
CA LEU A 205 -1.49 13.19 14.73
C LEU A 205 -1.01 12.83 13.32
N GLY A 206 -0.77 13.85 12.48
CA GLY A 206 -0.21 13.70 11.14
C GLY A 206 1.20 13.10 11.16
N VAL A 207 2.07 13.62 12.03
CA VAL A 207 3.46 13.15 12.18
C VAL A 207 3.52 11.75 12.78
N ASP A 208 2.69 11.42 13.76
CA ASP A 208 2.62 10.08 14.34
C ASP A 208 2.15 9.07 13.30
N CYS A 209 1.10 9.40 12.55
CA CYS A 209 0.62 8.56 11.45
C CYS A 209 1.69 8.34 10.37
N ALA A 210 2.39 9.41 9.97
CA ALA A 210 3.51 9.31 9.03
C ALA A 210 4.69 8.53 9.61
N GLY A 211 5.01 8.71 10.89
CA GLY A 211 6.17 8.13 11.58
C GLY A 211 6.06 6.63 11.83
N HIS A 212 4.85 6.11 12.08
CA HIS A 212 4.63 4.67 12.20
C HIS A 212 4.72 3.95 10.84
N ARG A 213 4.57 4.68 9.73
CA ARG A 213 4.43 4.09 8.39
C ARG A 213 5.69 3.37 7.88
N PRO A 214 6.92 3.88 8.05
CA PRO A 214 8.15 3.15 7.74
C PRO A 214 8.30 1.83 8.50
N LEU A 215 7.93 1.78 9.78
CA LEU A 215 8.06 0.55 10.61
C LEU A 215 7.20 -0.59 10.05
N PHE A 216 5.96 -0.29 9.73
CA PHE A 216 5.03 -1.25 9.15
C PHE A 216 5.36 -1.57 7.69
N SER A 217 5.90 -0.61 6.94
CA SER A 217 6.41 -0.86 5.59
C SER A 217 7.58 -1.85 5.62
N ILE A 218 8.51 -1.71 6.58
CA ILE A 218 9.58 -2.69 6.81
C ILE A 218 8.98 -4.07 7.14
N PHE A 219 7.97 -4.14 8.01
CA PHE A 219 7.29 -5.40 8.32
C PHE A 219 6.63 -6.04 7.09
N PHE A 220 5.93 -5.25 6.27
CA PHE A 220 5.36 -5.67 4.99
C PHE A 220 6.44 -6.21 4.04
N HIS A 221 7.54 -5.48 3.87
CA HIS A 221 8.63 -5.87 2.97
C HIS A 221 9.36 -7.13 3.45
N LEU A 222 9.60 -7.27 4.76
CA LEU A 222 10.20 -8.47 5.35
C LEU A 222 9.26 -9.68 5.25
N GLY A 223 7.99 -9.53 5.62
CA GLY A 223 7.00 -10.62 5.61
C GLY A 223 6.61 -11.10 4.21
N THR A 224 6.73 -10.24 3.21
CA THR A 224 6.51 -10.60 1.80
C THR A 224 7.79 -11.06 1.10
N THR A 225 8.96 -11.01 1.74
CA THR A 225 10.24 -11.44 1.11
C THR A 225 10.34 -12.96 1.07
N GLY A 226 10.44 -13.49 -0.15
CA GLY A 226 10.38 -14.90 -0.49
C GLY A 226 11.61 -15.74 -0.11
N ARG A 227 12.22 -15.54 1.08
CA ARG A 227 13.25 -16.48 1.57
C ARG A 227 12.69 -17.88 1.88
N GLY A 228 11.37 -18.03 1.93
CA GLY A 228 10.71 -19.33 2.13
C GLY A 228 10.68 -20.23 0.90
N LEU A 229 10.82 -19.71 -0.33
CA LEU A 229 10.80 -20.52 -1.56
C LEU A 229 12.19 -21.05 -1.90
N GLU A 230 13.25 -20.24 -1.81
CA GLU A 230 14.62 -20.69 -2.11
C GLU A 230 15.14 -21.73 -1.10
N LEU A 231 14.80 -21.62 0.19
CA LEU A 231 15.22 -22.58 1.21
C LEU A 231 14.47 -23.93 1.13
N GLU A 232 13.20 -23.94 0.69
CA GLU A 232 12.45 -25.18 0.47
C GLU A 232 12.73 -25.80 -0.90
N GLU A 233 13.02 -25.04 -1.94
CA GLU A 233 13.47 -25.57 -3.25
C GLU A 233 14.89 -26.16 -3.13
N ALA A 234 15.75 -25.56 -2.31
CA ALA A 234 17.04 -26.14 -1.93
C ALA A 234 16.91 -27.43 -1.08
N ARG A 235 15.85 -27.56 -0.26
CA ARG A 235 15.56 -28.80 0.51
C ARG A 235 14.83 -29.86 -0.33
N GLY A 236 13.88 -29.49 -1.18
CA GLY A 236 13.14 -30.37 -2.10
C GLY A 236 13.98 -30.86 -3.27
N GLY A 237 14.92 -30.05 -3.75
CA GLY A 237 15.90 -30.41 -4.78
C GLY A 237 16.94 -31.45 -4.33
N ARG A 238 17.06 -31.75 -3.02
CA ARG A 238 17.85 -32.91 -2.55
C ARG A 238 17.08 -34.23 -2.60
N GLY A 239 15.74 -34.21 -2.60
CA GLY A 239 14.92 -35.42 -2.75
C GLY A 239 14.72 -35.88 -4.20
N GLY A 240 14.65 -34.95 -5.15
CA GLY A 240 14.35 -35.27 -6.56
C GLY A 240 15.54 -35.82 -7.39
N ARG A 241 16.79 -35.60 -6.94
CA ARG A 241 18.00 -36.06 -7.66
C ARG A 241 18.31 -37.55 -7.50
N GLY A 242 17.75 -38.21 -6.49
CA GLY A 242 17.88 -39.66 -6.31
C GLY A 242 16.97 -40.46 -7.24
N TRP A 243 15.79 -39.94 -7.57
CA TRP A 243 14.77 -40.68 -8.33
C TRP A 243 15.01 -40.65 -9.84
N SER A 244 15.56 -39.54 -10.34
CA SER A 244 15.92 -39.37 -11.76
C SER A 244 17.18 -40.17 -12.17
N ARG A 245 18.05 -40.52 -11.21
CA ARG A 245 19.22 -41.37 -11.46
C ARG A 245 18.87 -42.86 -11.50
N ARG A 246 17.95 -43.34 -10.63
CA ARG A 246 17.49 -44.74 -10.63
C ARG A 246 16.71 -45.13 -11.89
N ARG A 247 15.89 -44.24 -12.47
CA ARG A 247 15.17 -44.54 -13.72
C ARG A 247 16.05 -44.62 -14.97
N ARG A 248 17.27 -44.06 -14.95
CA ARG A 248 18.21 -44.15 -16.07
C ARG A 248 19.03 -45.45 -16.06
N GLU A 249 19.18 -46.09 -14.90
CA GLU A 249 19.92 -47.36 -14.79
C GLU A 249 19.03 -48.57 -15.10
N GLU A 250 17.71 -48.49 -14.88
CA GLU A 250 16.77 -49.60 -15.16
C GLU A 250 16.26 -49.66 -16.61
N GLY A 251 16.43 -48.60 -17.42
CA GLY A 251 15.91 -48.52 -18.79
C GLY A 251 16.89 -48.90 -19.91
N GLY A 252 18.13 -49.28 -19.58
CA GLY A 252 19.25 -49.39 -20.53
C GLY A 252 19.52 -50.78 -21.08
N SER A 253 18.54 -51.68 -21.19
CA SER A 253 18.77 -53.03 -21.72
C SER A 253 17.54 -53.62 -22.38
N ARG A 254 17.40 -53.40 -23.69
CA ARG A 254 16.88 -54.32 -24.73
C ARG A 254 16.46 -53.53 -25.99
N GLY A 255 17.32 -53.52 -27.01
CA GLY A 255 16.86 -53.61 -28.41
C GLY A 255 16.68 -55.10 -28.78
N PRO A 256 16.38 -55.47 -30.06
CA PRO A 256 16.35 -54.62 -31.26
C PRO A 256 15.24 -54.96 -32.31
N ALA A 257 15.25 -54.17 -33.40
CA ALA A 257 14.93 -54.51 -34.81
C ALA A 257 13.46 -54.78 -35.26
N SER A 258 12.96 -54.06 -36.28
CA SER A 258 13.00 -54.51 -37.70
C SER A 258 12.38 -53.49 -38.71
N ARG A 259 13.10 -53.31 -39.83
CA ARG A 259 12.68 -53.21 -41.27
C ARG A 259 11.50 -52.33 -41.75
N ARG A 260 11.87 -51.28 -42.51
CA ARG A 260 11.66 -51.05 -43.97
C ARG A 260 10.23 -51.13 -44.56
N ALA A 261 9.72 -50.01 -45.11
CA ALA A 261 9.24 -49.89 -46.51
C ALA A 261 8.91 -48.43 -46.89
N LYS A 262 9.34 -48.03 -48.09
CA LYS A 262 8.95 -46.80 -48.81
C LYS A 262 7.59 -47.03 -49.48
N THR A 263 6.75 -45.99 -49.57
CA THR A 263 5.97 -45.68 -50.79
C THR A 263 5.44 -44.25 -50.78
N SER A 264 5.54 -43.64 -51.96
CA SER A 264 5.09 -42.32 -52.40
C SER A 264 3.56 -42.26 -52.63
N SER A 265 2.95 -41.06 -52.50
CA SER A 265 1.75 -40.58 -53.24
C SER A 265 1.23 -39.28 -52.56
N SER A 266 1.54 -38.06 -53.00
CA SER A 266 0.77 -37.22 -53.94
C SER A 266 -0.76 -37.32 -53.85
N LEU A 267 -1.43 -36.25 -53.40
CA LEU A 267 -2.53 -35.50 -54.07
C LEU A 267 -3.48 -34.83 -53.07
N GLN A 268 -3.80 -33.57 -53.44
CA GLN A 268 -4.89 -32.67 -53.03
C GLN A 268 -4.80 -31.97 -51.67
#